data_AF-A0A7R7TV95-F1
#
_entry.id   AF-A0A7R7TV95-F1
#
_cell.length_a   1.000
_cell.length_b   1.000
_cell.length_c   1.000
_cell.angle_alpha   90.00
_cell.angle_beta   90.00
_cell.angle_gamma   90.00
#
_symmetry.space_group_name_H-M   'P 1'
#
loop_
_entity.id
_entity.type
_entity.pdbx_description
1 polymer ?
#
loop_
_entity_poly.entity_id
_entity_poly.type
_entity_poly.pdbx_seq_one_letter_code
_entity_poly.pdbx_strand_id
1 'polypeptide(L)'
;MTLLGALAAWTDRLRLVTTVIVPQRHDPVMLAKSLATGDMLCAGRLTVGLGVGGRHQDYRAVGADLTTRTMRELAERVAVMKRVWAGENFTGSTRPVGPTPVQPGGPALLVGTMGPKTIRSAAAMAKAMSEEVRLAWAMNG
;
A
#
# COMPACT_ATOMS: atom_id res chain seq x y z
N MET A 1 -10.73 0.60 -5.91
CA MET A 1 -10.95 1.76 -4.99
C MET A 1 -12.37 2.28 -5.01
N THR A 2 -13.11 2.19 -6.12
CA THR A 2 -14.47 2.74 -6.28
C THR A 2 -15.46 2.37 -5.17
N LEU A 3 -15.60 1.07 -4.86
CA LEU A 3 -16.52 0.62 -3.80
C LEU A 3 -16.15 1.20 -2.43
N LEU A 4 -14.86 1.21 -2.09
CA LEU A 4 -14.39 1.71 -0.80
C LEU A 4 -14.60 3.23 -0.70
N GLY A 5 -14.42 3.97 -1.79
CA GLY A 5 -14.77 5.40 -1.86
C GLY A 5 -16.26 5.66 -1.64
N ALA A 6 -17.15 4.84 -2.22
CA ALA A 6 -18.60 4.95 -2.00
C ALA A 6 -18.98 4.68 -0.52
N LEU A 7 -18.38 3.67 0.10
CA LEU A 7 -18.59 3.36 1.52
C LEU A 7 -18.01 4.44 2.45
N ALA A 8 -16.89 5.05 2.07
CA ALA A 8 -16.29 6.16 2.81
C ALA A 8 -17.22 7.38 2.87
N ALA A 9 -17.95 7.67 1.79
CA ALA A 9 -18.93 8.74 1.75
C ALA A 9 -20.19 8.46 2.58
N TRP A 10 -20.48 7.18 2.89
CA TRP A 10 -21.66 6.75 3.64
C TRP A 10 -21.39 6.51 5.13
N THR A 11 -20.13 6.55 5.58
CA THR A 11 -19.76 6.20 6.95
C THR A 11 -18.65 7.13 7.45
N ASP A 12 -18.80 7.67 8.67
CA ASP A 12 -17.79 8.59 9.23
C ASP A 12 -16.94 7.97 10.34
N ARG A 13 -17.38 6.83 10.91
CA ARG A 13 -16.75 6.25 12.12
C ARG A 13 -16.03 4.94 11.86
N LEU A 14 -16.46 4.17 10.85
CA LEU A 14 -15.96 2.82 10.63
C LEU A 14 -14.58 2.85 9.98
N ARG A 15 -13.67 1.98 10.41
CA ARG A 15 -12.44 1.70 9.66
C ARG A 15 -12.78 0.92 8.41
N LEU A 16 -12.20 1.32 7.28
CA LEU A 16 -12.40 0.67 6.00
C LEU A 16 -11.15 -0.11 5.65
N VAL A 17 -11.30 -1.43 5.53
CA VAL A 17 -10.21 -2.36 5.27
C VAL A 17 -10.39 -2.98 3.90
N THR A 18 -9.38 -2.91 3.05
CA THR A 18 -9.40 -3.66 1.78
C THR A 18 -9.20 -5.14 2.07
N THR A 19 -9.94 -6.04 1.40
CA THR A 19 -9.76 -7.49 1.57
C THR A 19 -8.33 -7.92 1.25
N VAL A 20 -7.87 -7.81 0.00
CA VAL A 20 -6.46 -7.95 -0.40
C VAL A 20 -6.26 -7.20 -1.73
N ILE A 21 -5.25 -6.33 -1.79
CA ILE A 21 -4.70 -5.78 -3.03
C ILE A 21 -3.43 -6.56 -3.39
N VAL A 22 -3.21 -6.79 -4.68
CA VAL A 22 -2.01 -7.45 -5.22
C VAL A 22 -1.16 -6.42 -5.97
N PRO A 23 -0.18 -5.75 -5.32
CA PRO A 23 0.56 -4.63 -5.91
C PRO A 23 1.25 -4.93 -7.25
N GLN A 24 1.61 -6.19 -7.49
CA GLN A 24 2.25 -6.66 -8.71
C GLN A 24 1.37 -6.50 -9.95
N ARG A 25 0.05 -6.38 -9.77
CA ARG A 25 -0.94 -6.20 -10.84
C ARG A 25 -1.20 -4.74 -11.18
N HIS A 26 -0.47 -3.83 -10.57
CA HIS A 26 -0.67 -2.39 -10.69
C HIS A 26 0.66 -1.68 -10.94
N ASP A 27 0.60 -0.51 -11.58
CA ASP A 27 1.71 0.43 -11.49
C ASP A 27 1.81 0.93 -10.02
N PRO A 28 2.98 0.85 -9.37
CA PRO A 28 3.10 1.17 -7.96
C PRO A 28 2.88 2.66 -7.66
N VAL A 29 3.18 3.57 -8.59
CA VAL A 29 2.96 5.01 -8.42
C VAL A 29 1.46 5.33 -8.48
N MET A 30 0.76 4.77 -9.46
CA MET A 30 -0.68 4.92 -9.61
C MET A 30 -1.44 4.26 -8.46
N LEU A 31 -0.96 3.11 -7.96
CA LEU A 31 -1.51 2.48 -6.76
C LEU A 31 -1.32 3.37 -5.53
N ALA A 32 -0.11 3.91 -5.31
CA ALA A 32 0.17 4.83 -4.21
C ALA A 32 -0.78 6.05 -4.22
N LYS A 33 -0.93 6.68 -5.39
CA LYS A 33 -1.86 7.80 -5.60
C LYS A 33 -3.30 7.44 -5.28
N SER A 34 -3.75 6.28 -5.76
CA SER A 34 -5.13 5.81 -5.55
C SER A 34 -5.40 5.51 -4.08
N LEU A 35 -4.43 4.93 -3.36
CA LEU A 35 -4.51 4.68 -1.93
C LEU A 35 -4.48 5.96 -1.11
N ALA A 36 -3.63 6.93 -1.48
CA ALA A 36 -3.60 8.26 -0.83
C ALA A 36 -4.94 9.00 -1.01
N THR A 37 -5.52 8.94 -2.21
CA THR A 37 -6.86 9.49 -2.47
C THR A 37 -7.92 8.78 -1.62
N GLY A 38 -7.86 7.45 -1.54
CA GLY A 38 -8.73 6.67 -0.68
C GLY A 38 -8.60 7.05 0.79
N ASP A 39 -7.38 7.32 1.26
CA ASP A 39 -7.10 7.76 2.62
C ASP A 39 -7.77 9.10 2.93
N MET A 40 -7.68 10.06 2.01
CA MET A 40 -8.37 11.34 2.11
C MET A 40 -9.88 11.17 2.18
N LEU A 41 -10.45 10.35 1.28
CA LEU A 41 -11.89 10.07 1.28
C LEU A 41 -12.33 9.38 2.57
N CYS A 42 -11.48 8.53 3.15
CA CYS A 42 -11.72 7.86 4.42
C CYS A 42 -11.40 8.74 5.64
N ALA A 43 -10.94 9.98 5.45
CA ALA A 43 -10.44 10.84 6.54
C ALA A 43 -9.43 10.10 7.46
N GLY A 44 -8.49 9.36 6.88
CA GLY A 44 -7.47 8.62 7.62
C GLY A 44 -7.92 7.28 8.22
N ARG A 45 -9.13 6.80 7.89
CA ARG A 45 -9.67 5.52 8.40
C ARG A 45 -9.36 4.31 7.50
N LEU A 46 -8.53 4.48 6.47
CA LEU A 46 -8.19 3.44 5.52
C LEU A 46 -7.12 2.49 6.09
N THR A 47 -7.34 1.19 5.93
CA THR A 47 -6.32 0.16 6.13
C THR A 47 -6.26 -0.73 4.89
N VAL A 48 -5.05 -1.01 4.42
CA VAL A 48 -4.81 -1.69 3.14
C VAL A 48 -4.22 -3.07 3.39
N GLY A 49 -5.02 -4.11 3.16
CA GLY A 49 -4.54 -5.48 3.04
C GLY A 49 -3.79 -5.69 1.72
N LEU A 50 -2.56 -6.18 1.80
CA LEU A 50 -1.66 -6.49 0.69
C LEU A 50 -1.35 -7.99 0.65
N GLY A 51 -1.13 -8.53 -0.55
CA GLY A 51 -0.69 -9.91 -0.72
C GLY A 51 -0.14 -10.15 -2.12
N VAL A 52 0.46 -11.33 -2.33
CA VAL A 52 1.04 -11.71 -3.64
C VAL A 52 0.01 -12.34 -4.59
N GLY A 53 -1.18 -12.69 -4.11
CA GLY A 53 -2.24 -13.34 -4.89
C GLY A 53 -1.98 -14.83 -5.18
N GLY A 54 -3.04 -15.64 -5.16
CA GLY A 54 -2.95 -17.09 -5.33
C GLY A 54 -3.07 -17.59 -6.78
N ARG A 55 -3.75 -16.84 -7.64
CA ARG A 55 -4.18 -17.29 -8.98
C ARG A 55 -3.27 -16.73 -10.07
N HIS A 56 -2.70 -17.61 -10.89
CA HIS A 56 -1.87 -17.22 -12.04
C HIS A 56 -2.68 -16.59 -13.16
N GLN A 57 -3.94 -17.01 -13.33
CA GLN A 57 -4.84 -16.52 -14.37
C GLN A 57 -5.04 -15.00 -14.24
N ASP A 58 -5.20 -14.51 -13.01
CA ASP A 58 -5.38 -13.10 -12.75
C ASP A 58 -4.16 -12.26 -13.15
N TYR A 59 -2.94 -12.80 -13.01
CA TYR A 59 -1.71 -12.11 -13.46
C TYR A 59 -1.69 -12.02 -14.98
N ARG A 60 -1.94 -13.14 -15.66
CA ARG A 60 -2.00 -13.19 -17.13
C ARG A 60 -3.08 -12.26 -17.69
N ALA A 61 -4.25 -12.21 -17.04
CA ALA A 61 -5.38 -11.40 -17.48
C ALA A 61 -5.08 -9.89 -17.51
N VAL A 62 -4.16 -9.42 -16.65
CA VAL A 62 -3.73 -8.02 -16.59
C VAL A 62 -2.35 -7.79 -17.21
N GLY A 63 -1.76 -8.80 -17.86
CA GLY A 63 -0.42 -8.74 -18.44
C GLY A 63 0.71 -8.60 -17.40
N ALA A 64 0.46 -8.93 -16.13
CA ALA A 64 1.47 -8.87 -15.08
C ALA A 64 2.43 -10.07 -15.16
N ASP A 65 3.72 -9.81 -14.92
CA ASP A 65 4.74 -10.86 -14.91
C ASP A 65 4.58 -11.76 -13.68
N LEU A 66 4.37 -13.06 -13.92
CA LEU A 66 4.25 -14.08 -12.89
C LEU A 66 5.52 -14.25 -12.05
N THR A 67 6.71 -13.94 -12.58
CA THR A 67 7.97 -14.06 -11.83
C THR A 67 8.04 -13.08 -10.67
N THR A 68 7.30 -11.96 -10.76
CA THR A 68 7.20 -10.93 -9.74
C THR A 68 6.32 -11.34 -8.55
N ARG A 69 5.66 -12.52 -8.60
CA ARG A 69 4.78 -13.05 -7.54
C ARG A 69 5.55 -13.52 -6.30
N THR A 70 6.27 -12.61 -5.66
CA THR A 70 7.12 -12.84 -4.50
C THR A 70 6.90 -11.78 -3.43
N MET A 71 7.24 -12.11 -2.18
CA MET A 71 7.20 -11.16 -1.07
C MET A 71 8.25 -10.05 -1.20
N ARG A 72 9.37 -10.34 -1.88
CA ARG A 72 10.42 -9.35 -2.16
C ARG A 72 9.88 -8.25 -3.06
N GLU A 73 9.29 -8.62 -4.19
CA GLU A 73 8.67 -7.67 -5.10
C GLU A 73 7.57 -6.85 -4.41
N LEU A 74 6.75 -7.50 -3.57
CA LEU A 74 5.72 -6.80 -2.80
C LEU A 74 6.34 -5.72 -1.91
N ALA A 75 7.45 -6.02 -1.23
CA ALA A 75 8.16 -5.07 -0.40
C ALA A 75 8.79 -3.92 -1.22
N GLU A 76 9.37 -4.23 -2.38
CA GLU A 76 9.94 -3.21 -3.29
C GLU A 76 8.86 -2.25 -3.79
N ARG A 77 7.68 -2.76 -4.16
CA ARG A 77 6.54 -1.93 -4.55
C ARG A 77 6.02 -1.08 -3.40
N VAL A 78 5.98 -1.62 -2.19
CA VAL A 78 5.63 -0.84 -0.99
C VAL A 78 6.65 0.27 -0.72
N ALA A 79 7.94 0.02 -0.92
CA ALA A 79 8.95 1.06 -0.81
C ALA A 79 8.69 2.19 -1.81
N VAL A 80 8.36 1.88 -3.07
CA VAL A 80 7.95 2.90 -4.05
C VAL A 80 6.71 3.68 -3.59
N MET A 81 5.69 3.00 -3.06
CA MET A 81 4.49 3.68 -2.55
C MET A 81 4.80 4.63 -1.39
N LYS A 82 5.68 4.22 -0.47
CA LYS A 82 6.12 5.07 0.65
C LYS A 82 6.86 6.32 0.19
N ARG A 83 7.73 6.22 -0.80
CA ARG A 83 8.41 7.38 -1.40
C ARG A 83 7.41 8.37 -2.00
N VAL A 84 6.37 7.88 -2.67
CA VAL A 84 5.27 8.73 -3.17
C VAL A 84 4.56 9.43 -2.00
N TRP A 85 4.22 8.71 -0.94
CA TRP A 85 3.54 9.28 0.23
C TRP A 85 4.41 10.24 1.05
N ALA A 86 5.74 10.09 0.99
CA ALA A 86 6.70 11.02 1.55
C ALA A 86 6.87 12.30 0.70
N GLY A 87 6.23 12.37 -0.47
CA GLY A 87 6.32 13.52 -1.37
C GLY A 87 7.62 13.59 -2.17
N GLU A 88 8.35 12.49 -2.32
CA GLU A 88 9.55 12.45 -3.16
C GLU A 88 9.18 12.60 -4.65
N ASN A 89 9.90 13.48 -5.36
CA ASN A 89 9.77 13.61 -6.81
C ASN A 89 10.82 12.79 -7.55
N PHE A 90 10.65 11.47 -7.57
CA PHE A 90 11.56 10.54 -8.28
C PHE A 90 11.08 10.14 -9.68
N THR A 91 9.91 10.63 -10.11
CA THR A 91 9.31 10.30 -11.41
C THR A 91 9.77 11.23 -12.53
N GLY A 92 10.50 12.30 -12.20
CA GLY A 92 10.89 13.34 -13.17
C GLY A 92 9.74 14.24 -13.61
N SER A 93 8.58 14.16 -12.95
CA SER A 93 7.44 15.03 -13.22
C SER A 93 7.65 16.44 -12.63
N THR A 94 6.82 17.40 -13.02
CA THR A 94 6.95 18.80 -12.57
C THR A 94 6.74 18.99 -11.07
N ARG A 95 6.01 18.09 -10.41
CA ARG A 95 5.68 18.15 -8.98
C ARG A 95 5.56 16.72 -8.41
N PRO A 96 5.78 16.52 -7.10
CA PRO A 96 5.51 15.24 -6.46
C PRO A 96 4.13 14.68 -6.78
N VAL A 97 4.03 13.36 -6.87
CA VAL A 97 2.76 12.67 -7.16
C VAL A 97 1.85 12.78 -5.95
N GLY A 98 0.81 13.62 -6.06
CA GLY A 98 -0.22 13.75 -5.03
C GLY A 98 -1.44 12.85 -5.23
N PRO A 99 -2.37 12.84 -4.26
CA PRO A 99 -2.36 13.72 -3.09
C PRO A 99 -1.46 13.21 -1.96
N THR A 100 -1.13 14.09 -1.01
CA THR A 100 -0.54 13.69 0.27
C THR A 100 -1.60 12.97 1.11
N PRO A 101 -1.31 11.77 1.66
CA PRO A 101 -2.23 11.07 2.55
C PRO A 101 -2.53 11.84 3.83
N VAL A 102 -3.65 11.51 4.49
CA VAL A 102 -4.01 12.03 5.82
C VAL A 102 -3.17 11.35 6.90
N GLN A 103 -2.96 10.04 6.77
CA GLN A 103 -2.14 9.27 7.69
C GLN A 103 -0.64 9.52 7.41
N PRO A 104 0.18 9.84 8.44
CA PRO A 104 1.62 10.00 8.28
C PRO A 104 2.28 8.74 7.70
N GLY A 105 3.05 8.90 6.62
CA GLY A 105 3.68 7.77 5.92
C GLY A 105 2.71 6.92 5.08
N GLY A 106 1.46 7.36 4.91
CA GLY A 106 0.42 6.69 4.14
C GLY A 106 -0.51 5.80 4.97
N PRO A 107 -1.51 5.15 4.32
CA PRO A 107 -2.45 4.27 5.01
C PRO A 107 -1.77 3.11 5.72
N ALA A 108 -2.34 2.68 6.85
CA ALA A 108 -1.88 1.47 7.53
C ALA A 108 -1.92 0.26 6.58
N LEU A 109 -0.80 -0.47 6.46
CA LEU A 109 -0.71 -1.66 5.60
C LEU A 109 -0.71 -2.93 6.43
N LEU A 110 -1.50 -3.92 6.01
CA LEU A 110 -1.51 -5.28 6.52
C LEU A 110 -1.03 -6.21 5.42
N VAL A 111 -0.21 -7.22 5.74
CA VAL A 111 0.30 -8.16 4.73
C VAL A 111 -0.25 -9.55 5.00
N GLY A 112 -1.19 -9.99 4.14
CA GLY A 112 -1.75 -11.33 4.16
C GLY A 112 -0.78 -12.33 3.53
N THR A 113 -0.44 -13.38 4.27
CA THR A 113 0.46 -14.43 3.77
C THR A 113 -0.05 -15.82 4.10
N MET A 114 0.31 -16.80 3.27
CA MET A 114 -0.02 -18.21 3.47
C MET A 114 1.25 -19.06 3.36
N GLY A 115 1.64 -19.67 4.47
CA GLY A 115 2.77 -20.61 4.55
C GLY A 115 4.01 -20.07 5.28
N PRO A 116 4.88 -20.95 5.83
CA PRO A 116 5.93 -20.55 6.78
C PRO A 116 6.96 -19.56 6.20
N LYS A 117 7.30 -19.70 4.90
CA LYS A 117 8.28 -18.83 4.22
C LYS A 117 7.77 -17.40 4.06
N THR A 118 6.48 -17.24 3.71
CA THR A 118 5.87 -15.92 3.52
C THR A 118 5.54 -15.27 4.86
N ILE A 119 5.23 -16.05 5.91
CA ILE A 119 5.06 -15.54 7.28
C ILE A 119 6.35 -14.86 7.78
N ARG A 120 7.52 -15.50 7.61
CA ARG A 120 8.81 -14.89 7.98
C ARG A 120 9.08 -13.59 7.21
N SER A 121 8.74 -13.56 5.92
CA SER A 121 8.93 -12.38 5.07
C SER A 121 8.00 -11.23 5.51
N ALA A 122 6.73 -11.53 5.83
CA ALA A 122 5.79 -10.54 6.35
C ALA A 122 6.19 -10.04 7.74
N ALA A 123 6.73 -10.89 8.62
CA ALA A 123 7.26 -10.48 9.91
C ALA A 123 8.45 -9.51 9.76
N ALA A 124 9.38 -9.80 8.85
CA ALA A 124 10.50 -8.91 8.55
C ALA A 124 10.02 -7.54 8.02
N MET A 125 9.02 -7.55 7.13
CA MET A 125 8.40 -6.35 6.60
C MET A 125 7.67 -5.53 7.67
N ALA A 126 6.90 -6.20 8.55
CA ALA A 126 6.21 -5.55 9.66
C ALA A 126 7.22 -4.90 10.63
N LYS A 127 8.33 -5.57 10.93
CA LYS A 127 9.42 -5.01 11.74
C LYS A 127 9.99 -3.74 11.09
N ALA A 128 10.36 -3.80 9.81
CA ALA A 128 10.88 -2.64 9.08
C ALA A 128 9.89 -1.46 9.09
N MET A 129 8.61 -1.72 8.88
CA MET A 129 7.57 -0.68 8.95
C MET A 129 7.41 -0.08 10.35
N SER A 130 7.54 -0.89 11.41
CA SER A 130 7.42 -0.41 12.80
C SER A 130 8.61 0.44 13.27
N GLU A 131 9.82 0.12 12.78
CA GLU A 131 11.03 0.89 13.07
C GLU A 131 10.99 2.25 12.37
N GLU A 132 10.48 2.30 11.15
CA GLU A 132 10.31 3.53 10.38
C GLU A 132 9.29 4.49 11.02
N VAL A 133 8.18 3.96 11.57
CA VAL A 133 7.24 4.74 12.37
C VAL A 133 7.92 5.27 13.63
N ARG A 134 8.67 4.45 14.38
CA ARG A 134 9.39 4.93 15.58
C ARG A 134 10.37 6.06 15.26
N LEU A 135 11.11 5.97 14.16
CA LEU A 135 12.06 7.01 13.72
C LEU A 135 11.33 8.31 13.33
N ALA A 136 10.20 8.21 12.63
CA ALA A 136 9.39 9.39 12.27
C ALA A 136 8.81 10.11 13.51
N TRP A 137 8.53 9.38 14.60
CA TRP A 137 8.10 9.99 15.87
C TRP A 137 9.27 10.60 16.66
N ALA A 138 10.46 10.00 16.61
CA ALA A 138 11.66 10.53 17.27
C ALA A 138 12.21 11.82 16.62
N MET A 139 11.96 12.05 15.33
CA MET A 139 12.40 13.28 14.64
C MET A 139 11.41 14.46 14.75
N ASN A 140 10.23 14.24 15.32
CA ASN A 140 9.18 15.26 15.48
C ASN A 140 8.85 15.53 16.97
N GLY A 141 9.71 15.11 17.89
CA GLY A 141 9.57 15.28 19.35
C GLY A 141 10.69 16.11 19.95
#